data_AF-A0A937B128-F1
#
_entry.id   AF-A0A937B128-F1
#
_cell.length_a   1.000
_cell.length_b   1.000
_cell.length_c   1.000
_cell.angle_alpha   90.00
_cell.angle_beta   90.00
_cell.angle_gamma   90.00
#
_symmetry.space_group_name_H-M   'P 1'
#
loop_
_entity.id
_entity.type
_entity.pdbx_description
1 polymer ?
#
loop_
_entity_poly.entity_id
_entity_poly.type
_entity_poly.pdbx_seq_one_letter_code
_entity_poly.pdbx_strand_id
1 'polypeptide(L)'
;MFRDDLTDFGLYEVLAEVKYGLDIEDDDRVKTLTLEVVREMLPRGAPVDFGNGPLAGTDYPEKTPDEVVARIERAWDALGRLPDMGEVCYIAYPKYEQGRPGG
;
A
#
# COMPACT_ATOMS: atom_id res chain seq x y z
N MET A 1 4.71 -24.77 -6.36
CA MET A 1 5.36 -23.45 -6.45
C MET A 1 5.14 -22.77 -5.12
N PHE A 2 6.14 -22.78 -4.26
CA PHE A 2 6.04 -22.34 -2.87
C PHE A 2 5.91 -20.82 -2.83
N ARG A 3 4.80 -20.29 -2.28
CA ARG A 3 4.72 -18.91 -1.78
C ARG A 3 5.39 -18.91 -0.41
N ASP A 4 6.71 -18.89 -0.42
CA ASP A 4 7.53 -18.80 0.80
C ASP A 4 7.98 -17.34 0.92
N ASP A 5 7.58 -16.68 2.00
CA ASP A 5 8.12 -15.42 2.53
C ASP A 5 7.80 -14.09 1.82
N LEU A 6 6.51 -13.78 1.64
CA LEU A 6 6.06 -12.39 1.46
C LEU A 6 4.91 -12.14 2.42
N THR A 7 5.23 -11.61 3.59
CA THR A 7 4.28 -10.82 4.37
C THR A 7 3.92 -9.60 3.52
N ASP A 8 2.74 -9.60 2.92
CA ASP A 8 2.12 -8.41 2.35
C ASP A 8 0.93 -8.02 3.22
N PHE A 9 0.63 -6.73 3.27
CA PHE A 9 -0.49 -6.17 4.02
C PHE A 9 -1.30 -5.25 3.11
N GLY A 10 -2.61 -5.18 3.32
CA GLY A 10 -3.49 -4.35 2.52
C GLY A 10 -3.35 -2.87 2.86
N LEU A 11 -3.72 -2.00 1.91
CA LEU A 11 -3.84 -0.56 2.17
C LEU A 11 -4.76 -0.26 3.38
N TYR A 12 -5.79 -1.09 3.59
CA TYR A 12 -6.70 -0.98 4.72
C TYR A 12 -6.00 -1.11 6.08
N GLU A 13 -4.88 -1.83 6.15
CA GLU A 13 -4.10 -1.99 7.38
C GLU A 13 -3.31 -0.71 7.68
N VAL A 14 -2.72 -0.08 6.65
CA VAL A 14 -2.08 1.25 6.80
C VAL A 14 -3.10 2.29 7.23
N LEU A 15 -4.27 2.28 6.59
CA LEU A 15 -5.39 3.15 6.95
C LEU A 15 -5.83 2.92 8.39
N ALA A 16 -5.90 1.68 8.87
CA ALA A 16 -6.32 1.38 10.23
C ALA A 16 -5.32 1.94 11.26
N GLU A 17 -4.02 1.78 11.00
CA GLU A 17 -2.97 2.37 11.84
C GLU A 17 -3.02 3.90 11.84
N VAL A 18 -3.27 4.54 10.68
CA VAL A 18 -3.42 5.99 10.60
C VAL A 18 -4.67 6.47 11.32
N LYS A 19 -5.83 5.84 11.09
CA LYS A 19 -7.11 6.27 11.65
C LYS A 19 -7.18 6.02 13.14
N TYR A 20 -6.93 4.79 13.57
CA TYR A 20 -7.11 4.36 14.96
C TYR A 20 -5.85 4.54 15.80
N GLY A 21 -4.67 4.40 15.21
CA GLY A 21 -3.41 4.61 15.92
C GLY A 21 -3.13 6.10 16.21
N LEU A 22 -3.64 7.01 15.38
CA LEU A 22 -3.51 8.46 15.56
C LEU A 22 -4.81 9.16 16.01
N ASP A 23 -5.90 8.40 16.23
CA ASP A 23 -7.21 8.90 16.67
C ASP A 23 -7.76 10.02 15.76
N ILE A 24 -7.80 9.78 14.45
CA ILE A 24 -8.24 10.75 13.43
C ILE A 24 -9.66 10.40 12.97
N GLU A 25 -10.62 11.28 13.22
CA GLU A 25 -12.01 11.06 12.78
C GLU A 25 -12.28 11.48 11.33
N ASP A 26 -11.48 12.42 10.81
CA ASP A 26 -11.65 12.99 9.47
C ASP A 26 -11.11 12.08 8.36
N ASP A 27 -12.01 11.56 7.51
CA ASP A 27 -11.68 10.58 6.48
C ASP A 27 -10.76 11.14 5.38
N ASP A 28 -10.89 12.41 5.03
CA ASP A 28 -10.01 13.09 4.06
C ASP A 28 -8.58 13.22 4.61
N ARG A 29 -8.44 13.50 5.92
CA ARG A 29 -7.17 13.52 6.61
C ARG A 29 -6.55 12.13 6.71
N VAL A 30 -7.36 11.10 7.00
CA VAL A 30 -6.92 9.70 7.00
C VAL A 30 -6.39 9.31 5.62
N LYS A 31 -7.12 9.63 4.54
CA LYS A 31 -6.67 9.37 3.17
C LYS A 31 -5.34 10.04 2.89
N THR A 32 -5.22 11.34 3.18
CA THR A 32 -4.00 12.12 2.95
C THR A 32 -2.79 11.49 3.64
N LEU A 33 -2.90 11.19 4.93
CA LEU A 33 -1.80 10.61 5.71
C LEU A 33 -1.47 9.18 5.27
N THR A 34 -2.48 8.39 4.92
CA THR A 34 -2.27 7.03 4.41
C THR A 34 -1.46 7.07 3.11
N LEU A 35 -1.79 7.96 2.17
CA LEU A 35 -1.05 8.14 0.93
C LEU A 35 0.38 8.66 1.16
N GLU A 36 0.59 9.56 2.14
CA GLU A 36 1.93 10.00 2.55
C GLU A 36 2.77 8.84 3.09
N VAL A 37 2.19 7.98 3.94
CA VAL A 37 2.88 6.78 4.45
C VAL A 37 3.27 5.87 3.29
N VAL A 38 2.36 5.57 2.38
CA VAL A 38 2.67 4.71 1.22
C VAL A 38 3.77 5.34 0.36
N ARG A 39 3.71 6.64 0.10
CA ARG A 39 4.74 7.37 -0.64
C ARG A 39 6.13 7.20 -0.04
N GLU A 40 6.22 7.21 1.29
CA GLU A 40 7.47 7.01 2.03
C GLU A 40 7.96 5.54 2.03
N MET A 41 7.05 4.58 1.90
CA MET A 41 7.39 3.15 1.86
C MET A 41 7.96 2.72 0.51
N LEU A 42 7.43 3.25 -0.60
CA LEU A 42 7.84 2.91 -1.97
C LEU A 42 9.35 3.02 -2.22
N PRO A 43 10.05 4.13 -1.90
CA PRO A 43 11.50 4.24 -2.10
C PRO A 43 12.31 3.33 -1.16
N ARG A 44 11.71 2.78 -0.11
CA ARG A 44 12.36 1.84 0.83
C ARG A 44 12.27 0.38 0.37
N GLY A 45 11.78 0.14 -0.85
CA GLY A 45 11.69 -1.20 -1.43
C GLY A 45 10.45 -1.98 -1.00
N ALA A 46 9.35 -1.28 -0.68
CA ALA A 46 8.04 -1.87 -0.45
C ALA A 46 7.23 -1.84 -1.77
N PRO A 47 7.27 -2.89 -2.61
CA PRO A 47 6.50 -2.92 -3.84
C PRO A 47 5.00 -3.04 -3.55
N VAL A 48 4.19 -2.51 -4.46
CA VAL A 48 2.73 -2.55 -4.41
C VAL A 48 2.21 -3.53 -5.44
N ASP A 49 1.32 -4.42 -5.03
CA ASP A 49 0.54 -5.29 -5.91
C ASP A 49 -0.92 -4.81 -5.92
N PHE A 50 -1.44 -4.52 -7.10
CA PHE A 50 -2.83 -4.07 -7.26
C PHE A 50 -3.81 -5.25 -7.44
N GLY A 51 -3.32 -6.50 -7.50
CA GLY A 51 -4.03 -7.73 -7.13
C GLY A 51 -5.47 -7.90 -7.64
N ASN A 52 -6.31 -8.66 -6.92
CA ASN A 52 -7.71 -8.98 -7.26
C ASN A 52 -8.70 -7.78 -7.12
N GLY A 53 -8.20 -6.55 -6.98
CA GLY A 53 -9.04 -5.36 -6.88
C GLY A 53 -9.59 -4.90 -8.24
N PRO A 54 -10.27 -3.74 -8.32
CA PRO A 54 -10.75 -3.16 -9.57
C PRO A 54 -9.62 -2.85 -10.57
N LEU A 55 -8.37 -2.91 -10.12
CA LEU A 55 -7.16 -2.72 -10.91
C LEU A 55 -6.49 -4.04 -11.36
N ALA A 56 -7.10 -5.19 -11.07
CA ALA A 56 -6.60 -6.50 -11.48
C ALA A 56 -6.38 -6.61 -12.99
N GLY A 57 -5.21 -7.13 -13.39
CA GLY A 57 -4.93 -7.46 -14.80
C GLY A 57 -4.69 -6.27 -15.73
N THR A 58 -4.48 -5.08 -15.19
CA THR A 58 -4.07 -3.90 -15.97
C THR A 58 -2.55 -3.85 -16.07
N ASP A 59 -2.03 -3.44 -17.24
CA ASP A 59 -0.58 -3.23 -17.41
C ASP A 59 -0.06 -2.19 -16.43
N TYR A 60 1.17 -2.40 -15.95
CA TYR A 60 1.86 -1.59 -14.93
C TYR A 60 2.93 -0.69 -15.57
N PRO A 61 2.58 0.50 -16.09
CA PRO A 61 3.55 1.43 -16.67
C PRO A 61 4.23 2.32 -15.63
N GLU A 62 3.81 2.32 -14.36
CA GLU A 62 4.31 3.24 -13.34
C GLU A 62 5.81 3.03 -13.10
N LYS A 63 6.59 4.13 -13.16
CA LYS A 63 8.05 4.11 -12.98
C LYS A 63 8.49 4.81 -11.71
N THR A 64 7.60 5.58 -11.09
CA THR A 64 7.93 6.44 -9.95
C THR A 64 6.96 6.25 -8.78
N PRO A 65 7.41 6.51 -7.54
CA PRO A 65 6.53 6.46 -6.36
C PRO A 65 5.28 7.34 -6.49
N ASP A 66 5.43 8.53 -7.06
CA ASP A 66 4.33 9.46 -7.31
C ASP A 66 3.25 8.89 -8.23
N GLU A 67 3.62 8.20 -9.30
CA GLU A 67 2.66 7.56 -10.21
C GLU A 67 1.88 6.44 -9.51
N VAL A 68 2.55 5.65 -8.68
CA VAL A 68 1.92 4.58 -7.89
C VAL A 68 0.93 5.17 -6.88
N VAL A 69 1.33 6.22 -6.14
CA VAL A 69 0.45 6.90 -5.17
C VAL A 69 -0.76 7.53 -5.86
N ALA A 70 -0.56 8.23 -6.99
CA ALA A 70 -1.66 8.82 -7.76
C ALA A 70 -2.67 7.76 -8.25
N ARG A 71 -2.21 6.55 -8.52
CA ARG A 71 -3.08 5.43 -8.88
C ARG A 71 -3.86 4.87 -7.70
N ILE A 72 -3.21 4.70 -6.54
CA ILE A 72 -3.87 4.31 -5.29
C ILE A 72 -4.95 5.35 -4.94
N GLU A 73 -4.62 6.63 -5.06
CA GLU A 73 -5.55 7.73 -4.83
C GLU A 73 -6.78 7.64 -5.73
N ARG A 74 -6.61 7.46 -7.05
CA ARG A 74 -7.72 7.30 -7.99
C ARG A 74 -8.59 6.09 -7.68
N ALA A 75 -7.98 4.96 -7.30
CA ALA A 75 -8.72 3.75 -6.94
C ALA A 75 -9.53 3.96 -5.65
N TRP A 76 -8.94 4.63 -4.66
CA TRP A 76 -9.63 5.03 -3.43
C TRP A 76 -10.80 5.97 -3.73
N ASP A 77 -10.58 7.01 -4.55
CA ASP A 77 -11.63 7.97 -4.92
C ASP A 77 -12.80 7.32 -5.64
N ALA A 78 -12.53 6.30 -6.46
CA ALA A 78 -13.57 5.54 -7.14
C ALA A 78 -14.50 4.76 -6.17
N LEU A 79 -14.04 4.46 -4.96
CA LEU A 79 -14.88 3.85 -3.92
C LEU A 79 -15.84 4.85 -3.27
N GLY A 80 -15.46 6.13 -3.20
CA GLY A 80 -16.23 7.17 -2.50
C GLY A 80 -16.38 6.96 -0.99
N ARG A 81 -15.57 6.06 -0.41
CA ARG A 81 -15.53 5.70 1.02
C ARG A 81 -14.14 5.20 1.39
N LEU A 82 -13.91 4.95 2.69
CA LEU A 82 -12.72 4.24 3.15
C LEU A 82 -12.65 2.82 2.54
N PRO A 83 -11.48 2.40 2.03
CA PRO A 83 -11.23 1.06 1.51
C PRO A 83 -11.34 -0.02 2.58
N ASP A 84 -11.96 -1.14 2.22
CA ASP A 84 -11.94 -2.39 2.96
C ASP A 84 -10.84 -3.33 2.44
N MET A 85 -10.75 -4.53 3.04
CA MET A 85 -9.74 -5.53 2.73
C MET A 85 -9.69 -5.89 1.25
N GLY A 86 -8.54 -5.65 0.63
CA GLY A 86 -8.24 -6.05 -0.75
C GLY A 86 -8.85 -5.17 -1.85
N GLU A 87 -9.46 -4.04 -1.51
CA GLU A 87 -10.16 -3.20 -2.49
C GLU A 87 -9.26 -2.29 -3.32
N VAL A 88 -8.05 -1.96 -2.84
CA VAL A 88 -7.16 -1.00 -3.53
C VAL A 88 -5.83 -1.65 -3.92
N CYS A 89 -5.02 -2.05 -2.94
CA CYS A 89 -3.76 -2.71 -3.18
C CYS A 89 -3.25 -3.46 -1.94
N TYR A 90 -2.25 -4.30 -2.18
CA TYR A 90 -1.39 -4.94 -1.19
C TYR A 90 0.02 -4.35 -1.29
N ILE A 91 0.68 -4.19 -0.15
CA ILE A 91 2.02 -3.64 -0.02
C ILE A 91 2.87 -4.74 0.60
N ALA A 92 3.94 -5.14 -0.09
CA ALA A 92 4.88 -6.09 0.50
C ALA A 92 5.78 -5.37 1.50
N TYR A 93 6.10 -6.03 2.62
CA TYR A 93 7.15 -5.50 3.49
C TYR A 93 8.45 -5.36 2.69
N PRO A 94 9.19 -4.26 2.88
CA PRO A 94 10.51 -4.15 2.31
C PRO A 94 11.32 -5.32 2.83
N LYS A 95 11.89 -6.11 1.92
CA LYS A 95 12.83 -7.16 2.32
C LYS A 95 13.92 -6.46 3.11
N TYR A 96 13.97 -6.67 4.43
CA TYR A 96 15.17 -6.34 5.18
C TYR A 96 16.30 -7.03 4.43
N GLU A 97 17.22 -6.26 3.85
CA GLU A 97 18.47 -6.84 3.37
C GLU A 97 18.99 -7.71 4.51
N GLN A 98 19.08 -9.02 4.28
CA GLN A 98 19.66 -9.96 5.23
C GLN A 98 21.16 -9.62 5.35
N GLY A 99 21.46 -8.57 6.09
CA GLY A 99 22.76 -8.32 6.68
C GLY A 99 22.94 -9.25 7.87
N ARG A 100 22.99 -10.56 7.63
CA ARG A 100 23.59 -11.49 8.59
C ARG A 100 25.05 -11.64 8.17
N PRO A 101 26.04 -11.10 8.91
CA PRO A 101 27.42 -11.48 8.67
C PRO A 101 27.51 -12.99 8.89
N GLY A 102 27.95 -13.71 7.86
CA GLY A 102 28.27 -15.13 7.97
C GLY A 102 29.27 -15.33 9.12
N GLY A 103 28.97 -16.29 9.98
CA GLY A 103 29.90 -16.78 10.99
C GLY A 103 31.03 -17.60 10.41
#